data_AF-A0A7J4I8J8-F1
#
_entry.id   AF-A0A7J4I8J8-F1
#
_cell.length_a   1.000
_cell.length_b   1.000
_cell.length_c   1.000
_cell.angle_alpha   90.00
_cell.angle_beta   90.00
_cell.angle_gamma   90.00
#
_symmetry.space_group_name_H-M   'P 1'
#
loop_
_entity.id
_entity.type
_entity.pdbx_description
1 polymer ?
#
loop_
_entity_poly.entity_id
_entity_poly.type
_entity_poly.pdbx_seq_one_letter_code
_entity_poly.pdbx_strand_id
1 'polypeptide(L)'
;MKLRRASAVLAVIAILATAALVLLTGSMDKGIGITGFAVKGGDANTFSPQDRIAESQISADEEEVVVKIANATIGRIEGTNSMVAVLGKSSNAIMVRPQNADEIKEGDIIAYQSGEAAGLVVHRTVEIGNDEQGWFAITKGDNSRNNDPEKVRFGQVRYIVVGIVY
;
A
#
# COMPACT_ATOMS: atom_id res chain seq x y z
N MET A 1 24.16 16.61 56.31
CA MET A 1 24.14 16.88 54.86
C MET A 1 24.16 15.61 53.97
N LYS A 2 23.82 14.40 54.47
CA LYS A 2 23.79 13.16 53.67
C LYS A 2 22.38 12.73 53.21
N LEU A 3 21.32 13.16 53.92
CA LEU A 3 19.93 12.77 53.62
C LEU A 3 19.36 13.35 52.32
N ARG A 4 19.80 14.57 51.91
CA ARG A 4 19.28 15.25 50.72
C ARG A 4 19.71 14.61 49.39
N ARG A 5 20.85 13.91 49.36
CA ARG A 5 21.35 13.24 48.14
C ARG A 5 20.62 11.93 47.85
N ALA A 6 20.21 11.19 48.90
CA ALA A 6 19.45 9.95 48.75
C ALA A 6 18.05 10.20 48.15
N SER A 7 17.39 11.28 48.59
CA SER A 7 16.06 11.66 48.06
C SER A 7 16.09 12.10 46.59
N ALA A 8 17.15 12.80 46.17
CA ALA A 8 17.30 13.20 44.76
C ALA A 8 17.55 11.99 43.84
N VAL A 9 18.36 11.02 44.28
CA VAL A 9 18.61 9.79 43.51
C VAL A 9 17.36 8.93 43.41
N LEU A 10 16.58 8.79 44.49
CA LEU A 10 15.30 8.08 44.45
C LEU A 10 14.29 8.74 43.49
N ALA A 11 14.24 10.08 43.47
CA ALA A 11 13.36 10.83 42.58
C ALA A 11 13.74 10.64 41.10
N VAL A 12 15.04 10.65 40.77
CA VAL A 12 15.50 10.42 39.39
C VAL A 12 15.23 8.99 38.93
N ILE A 13 15.43 7.99 39.80
CA ILE A 13 15.11 6.60 39.50
C ILE A 13 13.60 6.41 39.28
N ALA A 14 12.77 7.07 40.09
CA ALA A 14 11.31 7.01 39.93
C ALA A 14 10.84 7.65 38.60
N ILE A 15 11.44 8.78 38.18
CA ILE A 15 11.13 9.44 36.91
C ILE A 15 11.60 8.60 35.70
N LEU A 16 12.78 7.97 35.80
CA LEU A 16 13.26 7.07 34.74
C LEU A 16 12.41 5.80 34.65
N ALA A 17 11.93 5.29 35.78
CA ALA A 17 11.04 4.13 35.81
C ALA A 17 9.66 4.45 35.22
N THR A 18 9.10 5.64 35.47
CA THR A 18 7.83 6.06 34.85
C THR A 18 7.99 6.36 33.36
N ALA A 19 9.08 6.98 32.94
CA ALA A 19 9.35 7.18 31.51
C ALA A 19 9.53 5.85 30.77
N ALA A 20 10.24 4.87 31.36
CA ALA A 20 10.35 3.53 30.82
C ALA A 20 9.01 2.79 30.80
N LEU A 21 8.15 2.98 31.82
CA LEU A 21 6.82 2.34 31.86
C LEU A 21 5.87 2.93 30.81
N VAL A 22 5.91 4.25 30.57
CA VAL A 22 5.13 4.91 29.50
C VAL A 22 5.59 4.44 28.11
N LEU A 23 6.89 4.20 27.92
CA LEU A 23 7.43 3.62 26.69
C LEU A 23 7.03 2.14 26.50
N LEU A 24 6.74 1.41 27.58
CA LEU A 24 6.25 0.02 27.51
C LEU A 24 4.73 -0.10 27.37
N THR A 25 3.96 0.93 27.73
CA THR A 25 2.49 0.95 27.61
C THR A 25 1.99 1.65 26.35
N GLY A 26 2.88 1.99 25.41
CA GLY A 26 2.51 2.30 24.04
C GLY A 26 1.90 1.06 23.40
N SER A 27 0.66 0.75 23.79
CA SER A 27 -0.18 -0.25 23.15
C SER A 27 -0.28 0.19 21.70
N MET A 28 0.41 -0.53 20.82
CA MET A 28 0.14 -0.45 19.40
C MET A 28 -1.34 -0.78 19.25
N ASP A 29 -2.15 0.25 19.03
CA ASP A 29 -3.58 0.10 18.83
C ASP A 29 -3.75 -0.71 17.56
N LYS A 30 -3.96 -2.02 17.72
CA LYS A 30 -4.25 -2.91 16.60
C LYS A 30 -5.52 -2.36 15.99
N GLY A 31 -5.44 -1.90 14.75
CA GLY A 31 -6.48 -1.09 14.13
C GLY A 31 -7.88 -1.69 14.30
N ILE A 32 -8.91 -0.83 14.29
CA ILE A 32 -10.29 -1.27 14.43
C ILE A 32 -10.65 -2.19 13.26
N GLY A 33 -11.10 -3.41 13.55
CA GLY A 33 -11.62 -4.31 12.54
C GLY A 33 -12.91 -3.78 11.93
N ILE A 34 -12.86 -3.37 10.67
CA ILE A 34 -14.04 -2.89 9.91
C ILE A 34 -14.55 -4.04 9.05
N THR A 35 -15.85 -4.33 9.13
CA THR A 35 -16.50 -5.36 8.31
C THR A 35 -17.65 -4.76 7.51
N GLY A 36 -17.84 -5.26 6.29
CA GLY A 36 -18.99 -4.92 5.44
C GLY A 36 -20.09 -5.98 5.52
N PHE A 37 -21.17 -5.79 4.76
CA PHE A 37 -22.18 -6.84 4.58
C PHE A 37 -21.57 -8.03 3.83
N ALA A 38 -21.70 -9.23 4.40
CA ALA A 38 -21.20 -10.46 3.77
C ALA A 38 -21.97 -10.75 2.48
N VAL A 39 -21.27 -10.82 1.35
CA VAL A 39 -21.84 -11.23 0.07
C VAL A 39 -21.59 -12.72 -0.14
N LYS A 40 -22.63 -13.48 -0.44
CA LYS A 40 -22.54 -14.92 -0.67
C LYS A 40 -21.99 -15.19 -2.08
N GLY A 41 -20.76 -15.73 -2.17
CA GLY A 41 -20.26 -16.36 -3.40
C GLY A 41 -19.16 -15.61 -4.16
N GLY A 42 -18.04 -15.30 -3.49
CA GLY A 42 -16.79 -14.95 -4.15
C GLY A 42 -15.63 -15.13 -3.18
N ASP A 43 -14.55 -15.77 -3.63
CA ASP A 43 -13.29 -15.71 -2.90
C ASP A 43 -12.80 -14.25 -2.98
N ALA A 44 -12.92 -13.51 -1.86
CA ALA A 44 -12.61 -12.08 -1.80
C ALA A 44 -11.19 -11.75 -2.30
N ASN A 45 -10.29 -12.74 -2.27
CA ASN A 45 -8.89 -12.61 -2.62
C ASN A 45 -8.58 -12.75 -4.11
N THR A 46 -9.51 -13.24 -4.95
CA THR A 46 -9.19 -13.55 -6.35
C THR A 46 -9.05 -12.30 -7.23
N PHE A 47 -9.60 -11.15 -6.79
CA PHE A 47 -9.56 -9.90 -7.56
C PHE A 47 -9.11 -8.67 -6.75
N SER A 48 -8.75 -8.83 -5.48
CA SER A 48 -8.20 -7.74 -4.67
C SER A 48 -6.68 -7.65 -4.83
N PRO A 49 -6.07 -6.46 -4.63
CA PRO A 49 -4.62 -6.38 -4.49
C PRO A 49 -4.15 -7.29 -3.35
N GLN A 50 -2.92 -7.79 -3.46
CA GLN A 50 -2.28 -8.48 -2.35
C GLN A 50 -2.05 -7.51 -1.18
N ASP A 51 -1.87 -8.06 0.02
CA ASP A 51 -1.33 -7.26 1.12
C ASP A 51 0.14 -6.92 0.82
N ARG A 52 0.39 -5.64 0.52
CA ARG A 52 1.71 -5.11 0.12
C ARG A 52 2.40 -4.36 1.25
N ILE A 53 1.69 -4.04 2.33
CA ILE A 53 2.21 -3.24 3.45
C ILE A 53 1.77 -3.94 4.73
N ALA A 54 2.71 -4.63 5.38
CA ALA A 54 2.41 -5.30 6.63
C ALA A 54 1.99 -4.28 7.70
N GLU A 55 1.07 -4.67 8.60
CA GLU A 55 0.59 -3.82 9.69
C GLU A 55 1.74 -3.26 10.54
N SER A 56 2.82 -4.02 10.74
CA SER A 56 4.02 -3.55 11.46
C SER A 56 4.76 -2.39 10.78
N GLN A 57 4.46 -2.09 9.52
CA GLN A 57 4.99 -0.95 8.77
C GLN A 57 4.11 0.29 8.89
N ILE A 58 2.96 0.19 9.54
CA ILE A 58 1.99 1.27 9.72
C ILE A 58 1.95 1.63 11.20
N SER A 59 2.05 2.92 11.50
CA SER A 59 1.82 3.45 12.84
C SER A 59 0.95 4.69 12.76
N ALA A 60 0.08 4.87 13.74
CA ALA A 60 -0.76 6.05 13.86
C ALA A 60 -0.72 6.54 15.31
N ASP A 61 -0.70 7.86 15.47
CA ASP A 61 -0.90 8.54 16.75
C ASP A 61 -1.91 9.70 16.58
N GLU A 62 -1.96 10.62 17.54
CA GLU A 62 -2.91 11.74 17.52
C GLU A 62 -2.60 12.78 16.43
N GLU A 63 -1.38 12.82 15.90
CA GLU A 63 -0.91 13.83 14.96
C GLU A 63 -0.72 13.28 13.55
N GLU A 64 -0.21 12.04 13.42
CA GLU A 64 0.17 11.49 12.13
C GLU A 64 -0.11 10.01 11.93
N VAL A 65 -0.18 9.63 10.65
CA VAL A 65 -0.13 8.25 10.20
C VAL A 65 1.13 8.07 9.37
N VAL A 66 2.03 7.18 9.81
CA VAL A 66 3.31 6.90 9.17
C VAL A 66 3.27 5.51 8.55
N VAL A 67 3.57 5.46 7.25
CA VAL A 67 3.67 4.20 6.50
C VAL A 67 5.11 4.04 5.99
N LYS A 68 5.83 3.06 6.53
CA LYS A 68 7.25 2.84 6.27
C LYS A 68 7.47 1.87 5.11
N ILE A 69 7.71 2.40 3.92
CA ILE A 69 7.95 1.61 2.70
C ILE A 69 9.26 2.06 2.07
N ALA A 70 10.15 1.10 1.82
CA ALA A 70 11.41 1.38 1.13
C ALA A 70 11.16 1.68 -0.35
N ASN A 71 11.88 2.68 -0.89
CA ASN A 71 11.85 3.04 -2.32
C ASN A 71 10.44 3.35 -2.87
N ALA A 72 9.55 3.88 -2.02
CA ALA A 72 8.24 4.32 -2.43
C ALA A 72 8.29 5.65 -3.20
N THR A 73 7.34 5.84 -4.11
CA THR A 73 7.08 7.10 -4.80
C THR A 73 5.59 7.42 -4.75
N ILE A 74 5.26 8.70 -4.92
CA ILE A 74 3.87 9.17 -4.96
C ILE A 74 3.51 9.53 -6.40
N GLY A 75 2.47 8.91 -6.91
CA GLY A 75 1.87 9.22 -8.21
C GLY A 75 0.55 9.97 -8.02
N ARG A 76 0.39 11.10 -8.73
CA ARG A 76 -0.90 11.80 -8.79
C ARG A 76 -1.69 11.25 -9.98
N ILE A 77 -2.92 10.82 -9.73
CA ILE A 77 -3.77 10.22 -10.77
C ILE A 77 -4.43 11.31 -11.60
N GLU A 78 -4.17 11.27 -12.90
CA GLU A 78 -4.88 12.05 -13.90
C GLU A 78 -6.26 11.45 -14.14
N GLY A 79 -7.30 12.26 -14.03
CA GLY A 79 -8.69 11.79 -14.00
C GLY A 79 -9.23 11.34 -15.35
N THR A 80 -8.87 10.13 -15.79
CA THR A 80 -9.36 9.49 -17.03
C THR A 80 -10.69 8.75 -16.85
N ASN A 81 -11.18 8.64 -15.61
CA ASN A 81 -12.37 7.88 -15.22
C ASN A 81 -12.31 6.35 -15.43
N SER A 82 -11.16 5.77 -15.81
CA SER A 82 -11.05 4.32 -15.99
C SER A 82 -11.01 3.53 -14.67
N MET A 83 -10.65 4.22 -13.57
CA MET A 83 -10.52 3.64 -12.24
C MET A 83 -11.52 4.21 -11.21
N VAL A 84 -12.56 4.96 -11.64
CA VAL A 84 -13.52 5.63 -10.72
C VAL A 84 -14.38 4.63 -9.95
N ALA A 85 -13.87 4.28 -8.78
CA ALA A 85 -14.39 3.44 -7.70
C ALA A 85 -13.22 3.16 -6.73
N VAL A 86 -12.01 3.10 -7.28
CA VAL A 86 -10.75 2.83 -6.56
C VAL A 86 -9.77 4.00 -6.67
N LEU A 87 -9.71 4.70 -7.79
CA LEU A 87 -8.87 5.89 -7.95
C LEU A 87 -9.67 7.00 -8.65
N GLY A 88 -9.70 8.17 -8.02
CA GLY A 88 -10.35 9.36 -8.54
C GLY A 88 -9.36 10.41 -9.03
N LYS A 89 -9.89 11.45 -9.68
CA LYS A 89 -9.12 12.66 -9.96
C LYS A 89 -8.61 13.23 -8.63
N SER A 90 -7.30 13.46 -8.53
CA SER A 90 -6.59 13.93 -7.33
C SER A 90 -6.25 12.89 -6.26
N SER A 91 -6.61 11.61 -6.43
CA SER A 91 -6.07 10.56 -5.55
C SER A 91 -4.55 10.50 -5.65
N ASN A 92 -3.89 10.24 -4.51
CA ASN A 92 -2.46 10.00 -4.44
C ASN A 92 -2.22 8.50 -4.31
N ALA A 93 -1.52 7.92 -5.28
CA ALA A 93 -1.09 6.53 -5.22
C ALA A 93 0.31 6.44 -4.62
N ILE A 94 0.45 5.63 -3.58
CA ILE A 94 1.75 5.21 -3.05
C ILE A 94 2.17 3.99 -3.88
N MET A 95 3.35 4.06 -4.49
CA MET A 95 3.77 3.06 -5.46
C MET A 95 5.22 2.63 -5.24
N VAL A 96 5.52 1.37 -5.58
CA VAL A 96 6.87 0.80 -5.49
C VAL A 96 7.30 0.23 -6.82
N ARG A 97 8.60 0.29 -7.13
CA ARG A 97 9.13 -0.31 -8.36
C ARG A 97 9.34 -1.82 -8.15
N PRO A 98 8.68 -2.69 -8.94
CA PRO A 98 8.95 -4.13 -8.87
C PRO A 98 10.35 -4.44 -9.39
N GLN A 99 11.04 -5.40 -8.79
CA GLN A 99 12.37 -5.81 -9.22
C GLN A 99 12.34 -6.87 -10.33
N ASN A 100 11.25 -7.65 -10.38
CA ASN A 100 11.04 -8.71 -11.36
C ASN A 100 9.54 -8.95 -11.57
N ALA A 101 9.21 -9.75 -12.60
CA ALA A 101 7.83 -10.03 -12.96
C ALA A 101 7.08 -10.88 -11.91
N ASP A 102 7.80 -11.70 -11.13
CA ASP A 102 7.19 -12.58 -10.14
C ASP A 102 6.64 -11.81 -8.93
N GLU A 103 7.05 -10.55 -8.72
CA GLU A 103 6.48 -9.69 -7.70
C GLU A 103 5.06 -9.19 -8.04
N ILE A 104 4.71 -9.20 -9.32
CA ILE A 104 3.40 -8.78 -9.82
C ILE A 104 2.45 -9.97 -9.72
N LYS A 105 1.28 -9.75 -9.13
CA LYS A 105 0.24 -10.77 -8.90
C LYS A 105 -1.08 -10.31 -9.52
N GLU A 106 -1.92 -11.28 -9.85
CA GLU A 106 -3.31 -11.00 -10.20
C GLU A 106 -4.00 -10.22 -9.06
N GLY A 107 -4.81 -9.23 -9.44
CA GLY A 107 -5.43 -8.29 -8.52
C GLY A 107 -4.62 -7.04 -8.21
N ASP A 108 -3.31 -7.01 -8.46
CA ASP A 108 -2.52 -5.79 -8.28
C ASP A 108 -2.99 -4.65 -9.20
N ILE A 109 -2.80 -3.41 -8.76
CA ILE A 109 -2.89 -2.24 -9.64
C ILE A 109 -1.48 -1.85 -10.03
N ILE A 110 -1.19 -1.81 -11.32
CA ILE A 110 0.14 -1.48 -11.84
C ILE A 110 0.12 -0.21 -12.68
N ALA A 111 1.20 0.56 -12.58
CA ALA A 111 1.49 1.70 -13.45
C ALA A 111 2.48 1.27 -14.53
N TYR A 112 2.11 1.38 -15.80
CA TYR A 112 2.90 0.90 -16.93
C TYR A 112 2.90 1.88 -18.11
N GLN A 113 3.92 1.78 -18.95
CA GLN A 113 4.03 2.54 -20.19
C GLN A 113 3.34 1.77 -21.33
N SER A 114 2.16 2.24 -21.76
CA SER A 114 1.53 1.75 -23.00
C SER A 114 2.14 2.46 -24.21
N GLY A 115 2.09 1.79 -25.36
CA GLY A 115 2.40 2.41 -26.66
C GLY A 115 1.33 3.40 -27.12
N GLU A 116 0.11 3.29 -26.60
CA GLU A 116 -1.06 4.09 -26.99
C GLU A 116 -1.26 5.34 -26.12
N ALA A 117 -0.55 5.45 -24.99
CA ALA A 117 -0.70 6.54 -24.03
C ALA A 117 0.58 7.40 -23.91
N ALA A 118 0.41 8.72 -23.83
CA ALA A 118 1.52 9.66 -23.66
C ALA A 118 2.18 9.61 -22.27
N GLY A 119 1.54 8.97 -21.30
CA GLY A 119 2.01 8.83 -19.91
C GLY A 119 1.79 7.42 -19.38
N LEU A 120 1.98 7.25 -18.07
CA LEU A 120 1.71 5.97 -17.43
C LEU A 120 0.20 5.70 -17.35
N VAL A 121 -0.18 4.49 -17.73
CA VAL A 121 -1.51 3.94 -17.51
C VAL A 121 -1.50 3.21 -16.17
N VAL A 122 -2.56 3.38 -15.37
CA VAL A 122 -2.70 2.75 -14.05
C VAL A 122 -3.96 1.91 -14.05
N HIS A 123 -3.84 0.58 -14.15
CA HIS A 123 -4.96 -0.35 -14.22
C HIS A 123 -4.69 -1.63 -13.41
N ARG A 124 -5.74 -2.42 -13.16
CA ARG A 124 -5.64 -3.68 -12.42
C ARG A 124 -5.18 -4.82 -13.32
N THR A 125 -4.23 -5.61 -12.85
CA THR A 125 -3.86 -6.90 -13.45
C THR A 125 -4.96 -7.91 -13.20
N VAL A 126 -5.56 -8.43 -14.26
CA VAL A 126 -6.66 -9.41 -14.20
C VAL A 126 -6.24 -10.83 -14.57
N GLU A 127 -5.11 -10.96 -15.28
CA GLU A 127 -4.54 -12.25 -15.66
C GLU A 127 -3.03 -12.10 -15.84
N ILE A 128 -2.27 -13.13 -15.48
CA ILE A 128 -0.83 -13.24 -15.76
C ILE A 128 -0.55 -14.51 -16.57
N GLY A 129 0.31 -14.40 -17.57
CA GLY A 129 0.70 -15.53 -18.40
C GLY A 129 2.12 -15.42 -18.96
N ASN A 130 2.49 -16.43 -19.74
CA ASN A 130 3.72 -16.45 -20.52
C ASN A 130 3.40 -16.86 -21.96
N ASP A 131 4.03 -16.20 -22.92
CA ASP A 131 4.01 -16.57 -24.33
C ASP A 131 5.44 -16.57 -24.90
N GLU A 132 5.57 -16.67 -26.23
CA GLU A 132 6.88 -16.70 -26.91
C GLU A 132 7.74 -15.44 -26.64
N GLN A 133 7.13 -14.34 -26.20
CA GLN A 133 7.81 -13.09 -25.84
C GLN A 133 8.06 -12.98 -24.33
N GLY A 134 7.80 -14.06 -23.58
CA GLY A 134 7.95 -14.15 -22.13
C GLY A 134 6.70 -13.71 -21.36
N TRP A 135 6.93 -13.24 -20.14
CA TRP A 135 5.87 -12.85 -19.21
C TRP A 135 4.97 -11.74 -19.77
N PHE A 136 3.68 -11.83 -19.51
CA PHE A 136 2.72 -10.74 -19.72
C PHE A 136 1.67 -10.68 -18.63
N ALA A 137 1.09 -9.49 -18.50
CA ALA A 137 -0.16 -9.25 -17.79
C ALA A 137 -1.24 -8.77 -18.77
N ILE A 138 -2.48 -9.20 -18.51
CA ILE A 138 -3.68 -8.54 -19.05
C ILE A 138 -4.17 -7.58 -17.98
N THR A 139 -4.38 -6.32 -18.36
CA THR A 139 -4.85 -5.27 -17.44
C THR A 139 -6.25 -4.81 -17.80
N LYS A 140 -6.90 -4.16 -16.85
CA LYS A 140 -8.23 -3.59 -17.02
C LYS A 140 -8.45 -2.46 -16.02
N GLY A 141 -9.06 -1.36 -16.47
CA GLY A 141 -9.60 -0.35 -15.57
C GLY A 141 -10.77 -0.89 -14.72
N ASP A 142 -10.80 -0.56 -13.43
CA ASP A 142 -11.85 -1.03 -12.51
C ASP A 142 -13.26 -0.57 -12.93
N ASN A 143 -13.36 0.59 -13.59
CA ASN A 143 -14.59 1.12 -14.16
C ASN A 143 -14.77 0.78 -15.66
N SER A 144 -13.93 -0.11 -16.23
CA SER A 144 -14.12 -0.64 -17.58
C SER A 144 -14.96 -1.92 -17.56
N ARG A 145 -15.63 -2.25 -18.67
CA ARG A 145 -16.25 -3.59 -18.88
C ARG A 145 -15.31 -4.57 -19.57
N ASN A 146 -14.36 -4.06 -20.33
CA ASN A 146 -13.47 -4.85 -21.18
C ASN A 146 -12.04 -4.76 -20.67
N ASN A 147 -11.24 -5.79 -20.97
CA ASN A 147 -9.80 -5.75 -20.77
C ASN A 147 -9.17 -4.70 -21.69
N ASP A 148 -8.00 -4.22 -21.28
CA ASP A 148 -7.17 -3.39 -22.14
C ASP A 148 -6.73 -4.21 -23.36
N PRO A 149 -6.59 -3.58 -24.54
CA PRO A 149 -6.31 -4.29 -25.79
C PRO A 149 -4.88 -4.86 -25.86
N GLU A 150 -3.94 -4.26 -25.15
CA GLU A 150 -2.52 -4.64 -25.18
C GLU A 150 -2.14 -5.56 -24.02
N LYS A 151 -1.32 -6.58 -24.33
CA LYS A 151 -0.58 -7.33 -23.29
C LYS A 151 0.52 -6.45 -22.72
N VAL A 152 0.56 -6.31 -21.39
CA VAL A 152 1.60 -5.56 -20.70
C VAL A 152 2.80 -6.46 -20.43
N ARG A 153 3.96 -6.12 -20.98
CA ARG A 153 5.24 -6.80 -20.71
C ARG A 153 5.90 -6.23 -19.47
N PHE A 154 6.72 -7.03 -18.77
CA PHE A 154 7.41 -6.57 -17.56
C PHE A 154 8.24 -5.31 -17.80
N GLY A 155 8.91 -5.21 -18.95
CA GLY A 155 9.68 -4.02 -19.34
C GLY A 155 8.85 -2.74 -19.50
N GLN A 156 7.52 -2.83 -19.57
CA GLN A 156 6.60 -1.68 -19.59
C GLN A 156 6.18 -1.27 -18.18
N VAL A 157 6.20 -2.19 -17.21
CA VAL A 157 5.79 -1.90 -15.83
C VAL A 157 6.80 -0.96 -15.19
N ARG A 158 6.31 0.04 -14.46
CA ARG A 158 7.12 1.00 -13.72
C ARG A 158 6.90 0.88 -12.23
N TYR A 159 5.65 0.70 -11.81
CA TYR A 159 5.29 0.61 -10.41
C TYR A 159 4.12 -0.33 -10.13
N ILE A 160 4.05 -0.84 -8.91
CA ILE A 160 2.87 -1.46 -8.30
C ILE A 160 2.31 -0.44 -7.29
N VAL A 161 0.99 -0.22 -7.31
CA VAL A 161 0.29 0.59 -6.31
C VAL A 161 0.12 -0.24 -5.04
N VAL A 162 0.61 0.30 -3.91
CA VAL A 162 0.58 -0.38 -2.61
C VAL A 162 -0.30 0.34 -1.60
N GLY A 163 -0.69 1.59 -1.87
CA GLY A 163 -1.61 2.37 -1.05
C GLY A 163 -2.24 3.51 -1.82
N ILE A 164 -3.41 3.97 -1.36
CA ILE A 164 -4.18 5.04 -1.98
C ILE A 164 -4.61 6.00 -0.88
N VAL A 165 -4.32 7.28 -1.07
CA VAL A 165 -4.81 8.36 -0.22
C VAL A 165 -5.77 9.21 -1.06
N TYR A 166 -7.01 9.33 -0.59
CA TYR A 166 -8.09 10.08 -1.24
C TYR A 166 -8.13 11.53 -0.78
#